data_AF-A0A7C2TPZ2-F1
#
_entry.id   AF-A0A7C2TPZ2-F1
#
_cell.length_a   1.000
_cell.length_b   1.000
_cell.length_c   1.000
_cell.angle_alpha   90.00
_cell.angle_beta   90.00
_cell.angle_gamma   90.00
#
_symmetry.space_group_name_H-M   'P 1'
#
loop_
_entity.id
_entity.type
_entity.pdbx_description
1 polymer ?
#
loop_
_entity_poly.entity_id
_entity_poly.type
_entity_poly.pdbx_seq_one_letter_code
_entity_poly.pdbx_strand_id
1 'polypeptide(L)'
;MKPILVLALGVGAGLLSGMFGVGGGILIVPILMYGLRLSPHEAVGTSLAALLLPVGFLGALQYYRNGYIHIGYAALLAAGLFVGAYWGARLSISLQGTILERLFGGVLIAAGLWMIFRR
;
A
#
# COMPACT_ATOMS: atom_id res chain seq x y z
N MET A 1 -21.74 2.16 6.98
CA MET A 1 -21.53 3.27 6.00
C MET A 1 -22.18 2.88 4.68
N LYS A 2 -22.69 3.85 3.91
CA LYS A 2 -23.29 3.57 2.59
C LYS A 2 -22.19 3.04 1.64
N PRO A 3 -22.42 1.98 0.84
CA PRO A 3 -21.41 1.38 -0.05
C PRO A 3 -20.77 2.39 -1.02
N ILE A 4 -21.50 3.44 -1.36
CA ILE A 4 -21.03 4.61 -2.10
C ILE A 4 -19.79 5.28 -1.49
N LEU A 5 -19.68 5.33 -0.16
CA LEU A 5 -18.54 5.95 0.51
C LEU A 5 -17.26 5.11 0.36
N VAL A 6 -17.40 3.78 0.42
CA VAL A 6 -16.28 2.85 0.20
C VAL A 6 -15.79 2.93 -1.25
N LEU A 7 -16.72 3.05 -2.20
CA LEU A 7 -16.38 3.25 -3.62
C LEU A 7 -15.63 4.57 -3.85
N ALA A 8 -16.11 5.67 -3.28
CA ALA A 8 -15.46 6.98 -3.41
C ALA A 8 -14.05 6.99 -2.81
N LEU A 9 -13.87 6.34 -1.65
CA LEU A 9 -12.56 6.14 -1.04
C LEU A 9 -11.63 5.31 -1.91
N GLY A 10 -12.13 4.23 -2.51
CA GLY A 10 -11.37 3.41 -3.45
C GLY A 10 -10.91 4.18 -4.69
N VAL A 11 -11.78 5.03 -5.26
CA VAL A 11 -11.44 5.91 -6.39
C VAL A 11 -10.36 6.92 -6.01
N GLY A 12 -10.55 7.64 -4.90
CA GLY A 12 -9.57 8.64 -4.43
C GLY A 12 -8.21 8.01 -4.12
N ALA A 13 -8.20 6.87 -3.43
CA ALA A 13 -6.99 6.13 -3.14
C ALA A 13 -6.31 5.58 -4.40
N GLY A 14 -7.09 5.10 -5.37
CA GLY A 14 -6.57 4.63 -6.66
C GLY A 14 -5.87 5.74 -7.44
N LEU A 15 -6.48 6.93 -7.50
CA LEU A 15 -5.89 8.12 -8.14
C LEU A 15 -4.55 8.50 -7.49
N LEU A 16 -4.55 8.68 -6.17
CA LEU A 16 -3.34 9.07 -5.44
C LEU A 16 -2.25 8.00 -5.54
N SER A 17 -2.63 6.73 -5.48
CA SER A 17 -1.68 5.63 -5.64
C SER A 17 -1.09 5.54 -7.04
N GLY A 18 -1.87 5.84 -8.08
CA GLY A 18 -1.37 5.91 -9.45
C GLY A 18 -0.43 7.09 -9.68
N MET A 19 -0.68 8.23 -9.02
CA MET A 19 0.15 9.44 -9.12
C MET A 19 1.49 9.30 -8.39
N PHE A 20 1.49 8.76 -7.16
CA PHE A 20 2.70 8.68 -6.33
C PHE A 20 3.41 7.33 -6.44
N GLY A 21 2.78 6.29 -7.00
CA GLY A 21 3.35 4.95 -7.12
C GLY A 21 3.50 4.20 -5.78
N VAL A 22 3.05 4.79 -4.67
CA VAL A 22 3.32 4.29 -3.31
C VAL A 22 2.45 3.06 -2.94
N GLY A 23 1.45 2.72 -3.75
CA GLY A 23 0.43 1.75 -3.35
C GLY A 23 -0.47 2.40 -2.30
N GLY A 24 -1.74 2.64 -2.61
CA GLY A 24 -2.67 3.46 -1.82
C GLY A 24 -2.93 2.99 -0.38
N GLY A 25 -2.23 1.96 0.11
CA GLY A 25 -2.32 1.40 1.44
C GLY A 25 -1.97 2.41 2.53
N ILE A 26 -1.07 3.38 2.27
CA ILE A 26 -0.80 4.47 3.22
C ILE A 26 -2.07 5.24 3.59
N LEU A 27 -2.97 5.43 2.63
CA LEU A 27 -4.22 6.14 2.84
C LEU A 27 -5.37 5.19 3.18
N ILE A 28 -5.48 4.05 2.49
CA ILE A 28 -6.57 3.09 2.69
C ILE A 28 -6.49 2.43 4.07
N VAL A 29 -5.31 2.05 4.55
CA VAL A 29 -5.20 1.29 5.81
C VAL A 29 -5.75 2.08 7.01
N PRO A 30 -5.35 3.35 7.26
CA PRO A 30 -5.94 4.15 8.34
C PRO A 30 -7.45 4.35 8.16
N ILE A 31 -7.93 4.53 6.94
CA ILE A 31 -9.35 4.73 6.65
C ILE A 31 -10.16 3.46 6.94
N LEU A 32 -9.62 2.28 6.61
CA LEU A 32 -10.21 0.99 6.95
C LEU A 32 -10.21 0.74 8.46
N MET A 33 -9.10 1.06 9.14
CA MET A 33 -8.99 0.90 10.59
C MET A 33 -9.93 1.82 11.35
N TYR A 34 -9.86 3.13 11.13
CA TYR A 34 -10.60 4.09 11.94
C TYR A 34 -11.99 4.39 11.38
N GLY A 35 -12.16 4.36 10.05
CA GLY A 35 -13.44 4.60 9.39
C GLY A 35 -14.35 3.38 9.39
N LEU A 36 -13.83 2.22 8.98
CA LEU A 36 -14.61 0.97 8.94
C LEU A 36 -14.49 0.13 10.23
N ARG A 37 -13.66 0.56 11.19
CA ARG A 37 -13.44 -0.14 12.47
C ARG A 37 -12.94 -1.58 12.29
N LEU A 38 -12.21 -1.83 11.20
CA LEU A 38 -11.55 -3.10 10.97
C LEU A 38 -10.34 -3.25 11.89
N SER A 39 -10.04 -4.48 12.29
CA SER A 39 -8.80 -4.75 13.02
C SER A 39 -7.58 -4.41 12.14
N PRO A 40 -6.40 -4.10 12.73
CA PRO A 40 -5.20 -3.79 11.96
C PRO A 40 -4.85 -4.86 10.92
N HIS A 41 -5.06 -6.14 11.25
CA HIS A 41 -4.84 -7.26 10.35
C HIS A 41 -5.82 -7.27 9.17
N GLU A 42 -7.11 -7.07 9.44
CA GLU A 42 -8.15 -7.01 8.40
C GLU A 42 -7.95 -5.81 7.49
N ALA A 43 -7.61 -4.64 8.04
CA ALA A 43 -7.36 -3.43 7.27
C ALA A 43 -6.16 -3.59 6.33
N VAL A 44 -5.04 -4.12 6.83
CA VAL A 44 -3.84 -4.40 6.00
C VAL A 44 -4.16 -5.43 4.92
N GLY A 45 -4.75 -6.57 5.28
CA GLY A 45 -5.10 -7.63 4.32
C GLY A 45 -6.10 -7.18 3.25
N THR A 46 -7.14 -6.47 3.65
CA THR A 46 -8.16 -5.93 2.73
C THR A 46 -7.54 -4.89 1.80
N SER A 47 -6.66 -4.03 2.31
CA SER A 47 -5.97 -3.04 1.47
C SER A 47 -5.10 -3.69 0.41
N LEU A 48 -4.37 -4.76 0.77
CA LEU A 48 -3.53 -5.51 -0.17
C LEU A 48 -4.38 -6.15 -1.26
N ALA A 49 -5.47 -6.82 -0.89
CA ALA A 49 -6.39 -7.43 -1.85
C ALA A 49 -7.02 -6.40 -2.79
N ALA A 50 -7.41 -5.23 -2.26
CA ALA A 50 -8.07 -4.19 -3.03
C ALA A 50 -7.12 -3.42 -3.97
N LEU A 51 -5.84 -3.27 -3.61
CA LEU A 51 -4.90 -2.41 -4.35
C LEU A 51 -3.98 -3.17 -5.29
N LEU A 52 -3.58 -4.40 -4.95
CA LEU A 52 -2.50 -5.11 -5.65
C LEU A 52 -2.80 -5.27 -7.14
N LEU A 53 -3.99 -5.79 -7.47
CA LEU A 53 -4.35 -6.08 -8.85
C LEU A 53 -4.75 -4.81 -9.62
N PRO A 54 -5.79 -4.05 -9.23
CA PRO A 54 -6.26 -2.94 -10.07
C PRO A 54 -5.25 -1.79 -10.13
N VAL A 55 -4.70 -1.38 -8.99
CA VAL A 55 -3.83 -0.20 -8.95
C VAL A 55 -2.41 -0.53 -9.41
N GLY A 56 -1.86 -1.64 -8.93
CA GLY A 56 -0.53 -2.09 -9.34
C GLY A 56 -0.46 -2.38 -10.84
N PHE A 57 -1.42 -3.14 -11.38
CA PHE A 57 -1.44 -3.50 -12.80
C PHE A 57 -1.69 -2.30 -13.71
N LEU A 58 -2.75 -1.51 -13.45
CA LEU A 58 -3.08 -0.38 -14.33
C LEU A 58 -2.01 0.72 -14.26
N GLY A 59 -1.43 0.96 -13.08
CA GLY A 59 -0.30 1.87 -12.92
C GLY A 59 0.92 1.39 -13.71
N ALA A 60 1.36 0.16 -13.48
CA ALA A 60 2.50 -0.40 -14.21
C ALA A 60 2.29 -0.42 -15.72
N LEU A 61 1.08 -0.76 -16.19
CA LEU A 61 0.73 -0.73 -17.61
C LEU A 61 0.87 0.68 -18.18
N GLN A 62 0.40 1.71 -17.48
CA GLN A 62 0.50 3.09 -17.93
C GLN A 62 1.96 3.55 -17.98
N TYR A 63 2.76 3.29 -16.95
CA TYR A 63 4.19 3.64 -16.95
C TYR A 63 4.98 2.85 -18.01
N TYR A 64 4.62 1.59 -18.26
CA TYR A 64 5.21 0.76 -19.32
C TYR A 64 4.95 1.38 -20.70
N ARG A 65 3.69 1.74 -20.98
CA ARG A 65 3.28 2.35 -22.26
C ARG A 65 3.96 3.68 -22.54
N ASN A 66 4.38 4.40 -21.50
CA ASN A 66 5.10 5.67 -21.61
C ASN A 66 6.63 5.50 -21.57
N GLY A 67 7.16 4.28 -21.54
CA GLY A 67 8.61 4.01 -21.58
C GLY A 67 9.35 4.31 -20.26
N TYR A 68 8.65 4.47 -19.14
CA TYR A 68 9.24 4.83 -17.84
C TYR A 68 9.58 3.61 -16.97
N ILE A 69 9.63 2.40 -17.54
CA ILE A 69 9.93 1.16 -16.79
C ILE A 69 11.23 0.53 -17.27
N HIS A 70 12.17 0.41 -16.33
CA HIS A 70 13.37 -0.42 -16.50
C HIS A 70 13.04 -1.87 -16.13
N ILE A 71 12.76 -2.71 -17.13
CA ILE A 71 12.29 -4.10 -16.92
C ILE A 71 13.29 -4.93 -16.11
N GLY A 72 14.60 -4.77 -16.33
CA GLY A 72 15.62 -5.51 -15.58
C GLY A 72 15.57 -5.24 -14.07
N TYR A 73 15.54 -3.96 -13.67
CA TYR A 73 15.41 -3.60 -12.25
C TYR A 73 14.04 -3.96 -11.69
N ALA A 74 12.98 -3.80 -12.48
CA ALA A 74 11.63 -4.21 -12.08
C ALA A 74 11.54 -5.71 -11.78
N ALA A 75 12.19 -6.56 -12.57
CA ALA A 75 12.20 -8.02 -12.36
C ALA A 75 12.97 -8.42 -11.08
N LEU A 76 14.15 -7.82 -10.85
CA LEU A 76 14.92 -8.07 -9.62
C LEU A 76 14.17 -7.59 -8.37
N LEU A 77 13.56 -6.40 -8.44
CA LEU A 77 12.71 -5.89 -7.37
C LEU A 77 11.51 -6.80 -7.15
N ALA A 78 10.85 -7.28 -8.19
CA ALA A 78 9.71 -8.19 -8.08
C ALA A 78 10.09 -9.50 -7.38
N ALA A 79 11.25 -10.07 -7.70
CA ALA A 79 11.74 -11.28 -7.03
C ALA A 79 12.01 -11.05 -5.53
N GLY A 80 12.68 -9.94 -5.18
CA GLY A 80 12.90 -9.56 -3.78
C GLY A 80 11.60 -9.27 -3.04
N LEU A 81 10.66 -8.56 -3.67
CA LEU A 81 9.34 -8.26 -3.14
C LEU A 81 8.52 -9.53 -2.90
N PHE A 82 8.59 -10.53 -3.79
CA PHE A 82 7.87 -11.78 -3.62
C PHE A 82 8.28 -12.49 -2.31
N VAL A 83 9.58 -12.63 -2.09
CA VAL A 83 10.12 -13.26 -0.88
C VAL A 83 9.83 -12.41 0.35
N GLY A 84 10.11 -11.10 0.27
CA GLY A 84 9.92 -10.16 1.36
C GLY A 84 8.46 -10.01 1.79
N ALA A 85 7.53 -9.97 0.83
CA ALA A 85 6.10 -9.86 1.11
C ALA A 85 5.55 -11.13 1.78
N TYR A 86 5.98 -12.32 1.35
CA TYR A 86 5.56 -13.57 1.96
C TYR A 86 5.99 -13.67 3.43
N TRP A 87 7.28 -13.45 3.70
CA TRP A 87 7.81 -13.52 5.07
C TRP A 87 7.36 -12.33 5.92
N GLY A 88 7.25 -11.14 5.32
CA GLY A 88 6.72 -9.95 5.96
C GLY A 88 5.28 -10.15 6.41
N ALA A 89 4.40 -10.69 5.55
CA ALA A 89 3.02 -10.99 5.91
C ALA A 89 2.93 -12.02 7.05
N ARG A 90 3.74 -13.08 7.00
CA ARG A 90 3.82 -14.08 8.08
C ARG A 90 4.23 -13.44 9.42
N LEU A 91 5.22 -12.56 9.40
CA LEU A 91 5.64 -11.81 10.58
C LEU A 91 4.52 -10.88 11.06
N SER A 92 3.90 -10.11 10.16
CA SER A 92 2.82 -9.17 10.51
C SER A 92 1.65 -9.86 11.19
N ILE A 93 1.22 -11.03 10.70
CA ILE A 93 0.12 -11.81 11.31
C ILE A 93 0.48 -12.32 12.71
N SER A 94 1.77 -12.54 13.00
CA SER A 94 2.23 -12.97 14.31
C SER A 94 2.33 -11.84 15.35
N LEU A 95 2.23 -10.58 14.91
CA LEU A 95 2.34 -9.42 15.79
C LEU A 95 0.97 -9.05 16.39
N GLN A 96 1.00 -8.47 17.59
CA GLN A 96 -0.20 -7.86 18.15
C GLN A 96 -0.62 -6.65 17.31
N GLY A 97 -1.93 -6.45 17.15
CA GLY A 97 -2.48 -5.37 16.31
C GLY A 97 -1.93 -3.98 16.65
N THR A 98 -1.76 -3.68 17.94
CA THR A 98 -1.17 -2.42 18.42
C THR A 98 0.28 -2.23 17.97
N ILE A 99 1.07 -3.31 17.94
CA ILE A 99 2.46 -3.26 17.48
C ILE A 99 2.49 -3.03 15.97
N LEU A 100 1.64 -3.74 15.22
CA LEU A 100 1.54 -3.58 13.77
C LEU A 100 1.14 -2.14 13.38
N GLU A 101 0.15 -1.58 14.07
CA GLU A 101 -0.28 -0.19 13.89
C GLU A 101 0.83 0.82 14.18
N ARG A 102 1.56 0.64 15.29
CA ARG A 102 2.69 1.49 15.66
C ARG A 102 3.85 1.39 14.67
N LEU A 103 4.17 0.19 14.22
CA LEU A 103 5.21 -0.03 13.20
C LEU A 103 4.83 0.65 11.89
N PHE A 104 3.59 0.47 11.42
CA PHE A 104 3.09 1.11 10.21
C PHE A 104 3.18 2.64 10.33
N GLY A 105 2.65 3.23 11.40
CA GLY A 105 2.75 4.67 11.65
C GLY A 105 4.20 5.17 11.76
N GLY A 106 5.08 4.41 12.41
CA GLY A 106 6.50 4.73 12.53
C GLY A 106 7.22 4.77 11.18
N VAL A 107 6.96 3.80 10.29
CA VAL A 107 7.51 3.79 8.93
C VAL A 107 7.03 5.00 8.13
N LEU A 108 5.75 5.37 8.25
CA LEU A 108 5.20 6.54 7.57
C LEU A 108 5.86 7.85 8.02
N ILE A 109 6.04 8.02 9.33
CA ILE A 109 6.73 9.20 9.89
C ILE A 109 8.17 9.23 9.40
N ALA A 110 8.90 8.11 9.47
CA ALA A 110 10.28 8.03 9.03
C ALA A 110 10.42 8.35 7.53
N ALA A 111 9.54 7.80 6.69
CA ALA A 111 9.52 8.09 5.26
C ALA A 111 9.19 9.56 4.98
N GLY A 112 8.20 10.14 5.68
CA GLY A 112 7.83 11.54 5.53
C GLY A 112 8.95 12.49 5.95
N LEU A 113 9.59 12.25 7.09
CA LEU A 113 10.75 13.02 7.53
C LEU A 113 11.90 12.89 6.53
N TRP A 114 12.17 11.67 6.06
CA TRP A 114 13.23 11.44 5.09
C TRP A 114 12.98 12.21 3.79
N MET A 115 11.76 12.19 3.24
CA MET A 115 11.42 12.94 2.02
C MET A 115 11.51 14.47 2.21
N ILE A 116 11.19 14.99 3.40
CA ILE A 116 11.25 16.44 3.69
C ILE A 116 12.69 16.92 3.89
N PHE A 117 13.49 16.17 4.63
CA PHE A 117 14.81 16.62 5.06
C PHE A 117 15.95 16.21 4.11
N ARG A 118 15.72 15.24 3.22
CA ARG A 118 16.77 14.66 2.37
C ARG A 118 16.72 15.14 0.92
N ARG A 119 16.60 16.47 0.72
CA ARG A 119 16.66 17.09 -0.62
C ARG A 119 17.69 16.46 -1.55
#